data_AF-A0A0B5EAU7-F1
#
_entry.id   AF-A0A0B5EAU7-F1
#
_cell.length_a   1.000
_cell.length_b   1.000
_cell.length_c   1.000
_cell.angle_alpha   90.00
_cell.angle_beta   90.00
_cell.angle_gamma   90.00
#
_symmetry.space_group_name_H-M   'P 1'
#
loop_
_entity.id
_entity.type
_entity.pdbx_description
1 polymer ?
#
loop_
_entity_poly.entity_id
_entity_poly.type
_entity_poly.pdbx_seq_one_letter_code
_entity_poly.pdbx_strand_id
1 'polypeptide(L)'
;YAEVNDHLPDDLVDPEQIEDIIGMINGMGIDVHEVAPDAETLLLNDGNTGNREVDDTAAEEAAAALTALDTEGGRTTDPVRMYMREMGTVELLTREGEIAIAKRIEEGLGQVQAALGAFPLAVETLLEDYEQHKEGKKRLAEIVVGFNDLIEEEPAPPVAVSDDDSATDADADEDDDEDVDTAEEDAGPTGPDPAEVARRMEVLATEYAKFKKAHAKNGAEHKLVTKLRNDIAEVFVTLKLPLPLTDVLVRKLRDTMAQVKDHERRVLHLATHVARMPRKDFIRSW
;
A
#
# COMPACT_ATOMS: atom_id res chain seq x y z
N TYR A 1 -30.78 -23.79 -27.75
CA TYR A 1 -29.81 -22.67 -27.67
C TYR A 1 -30.30 -21.40 -28.35
N ALA A 2 -30.69 -21.40 -29.63
CA ALA A 2 -31.14 -20.17 -30.31
C ALA A 2 -32.32 -19.47 -29.61
N GLU A 3 -33.37 -20.22 -29.23
CA GLU A 3 -34.53 -19.68 -28.51
C GLU A 3 -34.19 -19.16 -27.11
N VAL A 4 -33.17 -19.74 -26.45
CA VAL A 4 -32.69 -19.27 -25.13
C VAL A 4 -31.97 -17.93 -25.30
N ASN A 5 -31.12 -17.83 -26.34
CA ASN A 5 -30.39 -16.60 -26.68
C ASN A 5 -31.30 -15.45 -27.08
N ASP A 6 -32.42 -15.73 -27.76
CA ASP A 6 -33.41 -14.71 -28.17
C ASP A 6 -34.26 -14.17 -26.99
N HIS A 7 -34.27 -14.89 -25.86
CA HIS A 7 -35.01 -14.54 -24.65
C HIS A 7 -34.12 -14.04 -23.50
N LEU A 8 -32.80 -14.02 -23.69
CA LEU A 8 -31.84 -13.43 -22.77
C LEU A 8 -31.78 -11.89 -22.98
N PRO A 9 -31.67 -11.08 -21.91
CA PRO A 9 -31.44 -9.65 -22.02
C PRO A 9 -30.14 -9.35 -22.78
N ASP A 10 -30.13 -8.28 -23.60
CA ASP A 10 -28.96 -7.87 -24.40
C ASP A 10 -27.72 -7.52 -23.54
N ASP A 11 -27.90 -7.28 -22.24
CA ASP A 11 -26.83 -6.96 -21.27
C ASP A 11 -26.06 -8.21 -20.78
N LEU A 12 -26.58 -9.43 -21.02
CA LEU A 12 -25.95 -10.72 -20.66
C LEU A 12 -25.08 -11.24 -21.82
N VAL A 13 -23.91 -10.63 -21.99
CA VAL A 13 -22.94 -11.00 -23.05
C VAL A 13 -21.92 -12.05 -22.57
N ASP A 14 -21.97 -12.43 -21.29
CA ASP A 14 -20.97 -13.29 -20.66
C ASP A 14 -21.27 -14.79 -20.87
N PRO A 15 -20.40 -15.56 -21.57
CA PRO A 15 -20.63 -16.98 -21.85
C PRO A 15 -20.82 -17.85 -20.60
N GLU A 16 -20.13 -17.53 -19.50
CA GLU A 16 -20.27 -18.24 -18.22
C GLU A 16 -21.64 -18.05 -17.59
N GLN A 17 -22.20 -16.84 -17.66
CA GLN A 17 -23.55 -16.58 -17.15
C GLN A 17 -24.60 -17.29 -18.01
N ILE A 18 -24.37 -17.42 -19.31
CA ILE A 18 -25.21 -18.20 -20.22
C ILE A 18 -25.16 -19.69 -19.84
N GLU A 19 -23.96 -20.23 -19.56
CA GLU A 19 -23.81 -21.62 -19.09
C GLU A 19 -24.47 -21.87 -17.73
N ASP A 20 -24.37 -20.94 -16.78
CA ASP A 20 -25.03 -21.01 -15.48
C ASP A 20 -26.57 -21.02 -15.63
N ILE A 21 -27.11 -20.17 -16.50
CA ILE A 21 -28.55 -20.12 -16.82
C ILE A 21 -29.01 -21.42 -17.48
N ILE A 22 -28.22 -21.98 -18.40
CA ILE A 22 -28.50 -23.30 -19.00
C ILE A 22 -28.45 -24.40 -17.93
N GLY A 23 -27.52 -24.32 -16.98
CA GLY A 23 -27.46 -25.21 -15.82
C GLY A 23 -28.71 -25.14 -14.94
N MET A 24 -29.22 -23.93 -14.68
CA MET A 24 -30.45 -23.71 -13.93
C MET A 24 -31.70 -24.21 -14.67
N ILE A 25 -31.79 -24.00 -15.99
CA ILE A 25 -32.91 -24.48 -16.83
C ILE A 25 -32.96 -26.01 -16.88
N ASN A 26 -31.81 -26.67 -17.01
CA ASN A 26 -31.72 -28.12 -16.90
C ASN A 26 -32.12 -28.61 -15.49
N GLY A 27 -31.85 -27.83 -14.43
CA GLY A 27 -32.29 -28.08 -13.06
C GLY A 27 -33.82 -28.00 -12.88
N MET A 28 -34.51 -27.17 -13.67
CA MET A 28 -35.99 -27.13 -13.74
C MET A 28 -36.60 -28.29 -14.55
N GLY A 29 -35.77 -29.21 -15.06
CA GLY A 29 -36.21 -30.38 -15.82
C GLY A 29 -36.47 -30.10 -17.31
N ILE A 30 -36.03 -28.94 -17.82
CA ILE A 30 -36.12 -28.58 -19.24
C ILE A 30 -34.76 -28.86 -19.88
N ASP A 31 -34.66 -29.91 -20.70
CA ASP A 31 -33.42 -30.25 -21.38
C ASP A 31 -33.14 -29.26 -22.54
N VAL A 32 -32.03 -28.52 -22.46
CA VAL A 32 -31.64 -27.55 -23.49
C VAL A 32 -30.79 -28.23 -24.57
N HIS A 33 -31.25 -28.22 -25.82
CA HIS A 33 -30.55 -28.82 -26.97
C HIS A 33 -30.00 -27.77 -27.95
N GLU A 34 -28.84 -28.05 -28.55
CA GLU A 34 -28.21 -27.22 -29.59
C GLU A 34 -28.95 -27.28 -30.94
N VAL A 35 -29.47 -28.46 -31.28
CA VAL A 35 -30.29 -28.71 -32.48
C VAL A 35 -31.63 -29.26 -32.04
N ALA A 36 -32.71 -28.83 -32.72
CA ALA A 36 -34.05 -29.28 -32.41
C ALA A 36 -34.13 -30.83 -32.48
N PRO A 37 -34.50 -31.52 -31.39
CA PRO A 37 -34.66 -32.97 -31.40
C PRO A 37 -35.83 -33.38 -32.30
N ASP A 38 -35.71 -34.55 -32.93
CA ASP A 38 -36.78 -35.13 -33.73
C ASP A 38 -37.92 -35.65 -32.83
N ALA A 39 -39.14 -35.72 -33.39
CA ALA A 39 -40.34 -36.05 -32.63
C ALA A 39 -40.28 -37.43 -31.94
N GLU A 40 -39.46 -38.35 -32.45
CA GLU A 40 -39.22 -39.65 -31.83
C GLU A 40 -38.34 -39.52 -30.58
N THR A 41 -37.23 -38.74 -30.63
CA THR A 41 -36.43 -38.43 -29.43
C THR A 41 -37.20 -37.69 -28.34
N LEU A 42 -38.11 -36.79 -28.70
CA LEU A 42 -38.96 -36.09 -27.72
C LEU A 42 -39.89 -37.07 -26.99
N LEU A 43 -40.50 -38.01 -27.71
CA LEU A 43 -41.40 -39.02 -27.13
C LEU A 43 -40.66 -40.07 -26.29
N LEU A 44 -39.42 -40.43 -26.65
CA LEU A 44 -38.59 -41.31 -25.84
C LEU A 44 -38.12 -40.64 -24.54
N ASN A 45 -37.84 -39.34 -24.56
CA ASN A 45 -37.47 -38.58 -23.36
C ASN A 45 -38.68 -38.27 -22.47
N ASP A 46 -39.88 -38.09 -23.03
CA ASP A 46 -41.12 -37.87 -22.27
C ASP A 46 -41.46 -39.05 -21.33
N GLY A 47 -41.03 -40.27 -21.73
CA GLY A 47 -41.10 -41.47 -20.89
C GLY A 47 -40.08 -41.52 -19.74
N ASN A 48 -39.05 -40.69 -19.77
CA ASN A 48 -37.99 -40.59 -18.75
C ASN A 48 -38.12 -39.32 -17.88
N THR A 49 -38.84 -38.29 -18.34
CA THR A 49 -39.16 -37.07 -17.57
C THR A 49 -40.42 -37.22 -16.72
N GLY A 50 -41.34 -38.12 -17.05
CA GLY A 50 -42.54 -38.40 -16.25
C GLY A 50 -42.28 -38.92 -14.81
N ASN A 51 -41.02 -39.18 -14.44
CA ASN A 51 -40.60 -39.58 -13.10
C ASN A 51 -39.48 -38.69 -12.51
N ARG A 52 -39.15 -37.57 -13.17
CA ARG A 52 -38.45 -36.45 -12.53
C ARG A 52 -39.54 -35.65 -11.83
N GLU A 53 -39.76 -35.90 -10.54
CA GLU A 53 -40.46 -34.93 -9.71
C GLU A 53 -39.69 -33.60 -9.86
N VAL A 54 -40.30 -32.64 -10.54
CA VAL A 54 -39.83 -31.26 -10.49
C VAL A 54 -39.99 -30.88 -9.03
N ASP A 55 -38.87 -30.79 -8.31
CA ASP A 55 -38.88 -30.33 -6.93
C ASP A 55 -39.35 -28.88 -6.99
N ASP A 56 -40.63 -28.64 -6.68
CA ASP A 56 -41.26 -27.31 -6.70
C ASP A 56 -40.41 -26.30 -5.90
N THR A 57 -39.73 -26.77 -4.84
CA THR A 57 -38.79 -25.96 -4.06
C THR A 57 -37.54 -25.57 -4.84
N ALA A 58 -36.96 -26.50 -5.61
CA ALA A 58 -35.80 -26.24 -6.46
C ALA A 58 -36.16 -25.37 -7.69
N ALA A 59 -37.37 -25.53 -8.23
CA ALA A 59 -37.88 -24.71 -9.32
C ALA A 59 -38.15 -23.26 -8.84
N GLU A 60 -38.72 -23.09 -7.64
CA GLU A 60 -38.93 -21.77 -7.04
C GLU A 60 -37.59 -21.08 -6.68
N GLU A 61 -36.62 -21.84 -6.18
CA GLU A 61 -35.26 -21.34 -5.89
C GLU A 61 -34.50 -20.95 -7.18
N ALA A 62 -34.60 -21.75 -8.25
CA ALA A 62 -34.00 -21.44 -9.55
C ALA A 62 -34.65 -20.20 -10.20
N ALA A 63 -35.99 -20.08 -10.14
CA ALA A 63 -36.69 -18.90 -10.64
C ALA A 63 -36.34 -17.62 -9.85
N ALA A 64 -36.19 -17.73 -8.53
CA ALA A 64 -35.72 -16.63 -7.69
C ALA A 64 -34.25 -16.24 -8.00
N ALA A 65 -33.37 -17.21 -8.24
CA ALA A 65 -31.98 -16.97 -8.62
C ALA A 65 -31.85 -16.28 -10.00
N LEU A 66 -32.65 -16.72 -10.99
CA LEU A 66 -32.70 -16.09 -12.31
C LEU A 66 -33.21 -14.64 -12.24
N THR A 67 -34.23 -14.38 -11.41
CA THR A 67 -34.76 -13.02 -11.20
C THR A 67 -33.76 -12.11 -10.46
N ALA A 68 -32.98 -12.67 -9.53
CA ALA A 68 -31.93 -11.93 -8.83
C ALA A 68 -30.75 -11.59 -9.77
N LEU A 69 -30.40 -12.49 -10.69
CA LEU A 69 -29.36 -12.29 -11.70
C LEU A 69 -29.70 -11.15 -12.67
N ASP A 70 -30.98 -11.01 -13.03
CA ASP A 70 -31.51 -9.90 -13.85
C ASP A 70 -31.33 -8.52 -13.19
N THR A 71 -31.42 -8.45 -11.86
CA THR A 71 -31.17 -7.21 -11.10
C THR A 71 -29.69 -6.91 -10.82
N GLU A 72 -28.79 -7.85 -11.08
CA GLU A 72 -27.42 -7.84 -10.58
C GLU A 72 -26.39 -8.32 -11.64
N GLY A 73 -26.63 -7.97 -12.92
CA GLY A 73 -25.84 -8.34 -14.12
C GLY A 73 -24.34 -7.97 -14.12
N GLY A 74 -23.76 -7.67 -12.97
CA GLY A 74 -22.33 -7.49 -12.78
C GLY A 74 -21.66 -8.59 -11.93
N ARG A 75 -22.39 -9.53 -11.33
CA ARG A 75 -21.78 -10.60 -10.50
C ARG A 75 -21.11 -11.68 -11.36
N THR A 76 -19.88 -11.41 -11.77
CA THR A 76 -18.97 -12.44 -12.28
C THR A 76 -18.32 -13.21 -11.14
N THR A 77 -18.15 -14.52 -11.31
CA THR A 77 -17.32 -15.38 -10.44
C THR A 77 -15.86 -15.43 -10.88
N ASP A 78 -15.52 -14.87 -12.05
CA ASP A 78 -14.15 -14.79 -12.54
C ASP A 78 -13.33 -13.77 -11.72
N PRO A 79 -12.26 -14.20 -11.03
CA PRO A 79 -11.38 -13.31 -10.27
C PRO A 79 -10.77 -12.20 -11.13
N VAL A 80 -10.51 -12.46 -12.42
CA VAL A 80 -9.90 -11.48 -13.33
C VAL A 80 -10.92 -10.38 -13.67
N ARG A 81 -12.12 -10.75 -14.08
CA ARG A 81 -13.20 -9.78 -14.33
C ARG A 81 -13.60 -9.03 -13.05
N MET A 82 -13.57 -9.69 -11.88
CA MET A 82 -13.76 -9.04 -10.58
C MET A 82 -12.70 -7.95 -10.34
N TYR A 83 -11.42 -8.26 -10.58
CA TYR A 83 -10.33 -7.30 -10.46
C TYR A 83 -10.44 -6.15 -11.47
N MET A 84 -10.72 -6.43 -12.74
CA MET A 84 -10.85 -5.39 -13.77
C MET A 84 -11.99 -4.41 -13.46
N ARG A 85 -13.10 -4.92 -12.93
CA ARG A 85 -14.20 -4.08 -12.46
C ARG A 85 -13.78 -3.22 -11.27
N GLU A 86 -13.10 -3.80 -10.28
CA GLU A 86 -12.64 -3.06 -9.08
C GLU A 86 -11.58 -2.01 -9.45
N MET A 87 -10.61 -2.36 -10.29
CA MET A 87 -9.60 -1.44 -10.82
C MET A 87 -10.23 -0.33 -11.66
N GLY A 88 -11.27 -0.64 -12.45
CA GLY A 88 -12.02 0.33 -13.24
C GLY A 88 -12.87 1.31 -12.43
N THR A 89 -13.08 1.08 -11.13
CA THR A 89 -13.72 2.06 -10.23
C THR A 89 -12.79 3.22 -9.84
N VAL A 90 -11.48 3.04 -10.00
CA VAL A 90 -10.47 4.05 -9.68
C VAL A 90 -10.17 4.85 -10.95
N GLU A 91 -10.50 6.14 -10.93
CA GLU A 91 -10.20 7.05 -12.04
C GLU A 91 -8.69 7.19 -12.27
N LEU A 92 -8.30 7.37 -13.53
CA LEU A 92 -6.90 7.64 -13.87
C LEU A 92 -6.47 9.00 -13.32
N LEU A 93 -5.23 9.06 -12.82
CA LEU A 93 -4.67 10.29 -12.30
C LEU A 93 -4.31 11.24 -13.45
N THR A 94 -4.62 12.53 -13.27
CA THR A 94 -4.04 13.59 -14.11
C THR A 94 -2.61 13.87 -13.64
N ARG A 95 -1.77 14.44 -14.51
CA ARG A 95 -0.42 14.90 -14.15
C ARG A 95 -0.42 15.77 -12.89
N GLU A 96 -1.40 16.65 -12.73
CA GLU A 96 -1.55 17.49 -11.53
C GLU A 96 -1.88 16.66 -10.28
N GLY A 97 -2.72 15.63 -10.42
CA GLY A 97 -3.04 14.67 -9.36
C GLY A 97 -1.82 13.86 -8.93
N GLU A 98 -0.99 13.40 -9.86
CA GLU A 98 0.27 12.72 -9.57
C GLU A 98 1.23 13.61 -8.79
N ILE A 99 1.40 14.87 -9.23
CA ILE A 99 2.23 15.86 -8.53
C ILE A 99 1.69 16.12 -7.12
N ALA A 100 0.37 16.23 -6.94
CA ALA A 100 -0.24 16.45 -5.64
C ALA A 100 0.00 15.26 -4.69
N ILE A 101 -0.10 14.03 -5.19
CA ILE A 101 0.20 12.82 -4.41
C ILE A 101 1.69 12.77 -4.05
N ALA A 102 2.58 13.07 -4.98
CA ALA A 102 4.02 13.11 -4.74
C ALA A 102 4.38 14.10 -3.62
N LYS A 103 3.85 15.34 -3.69
CA LYS A 103 4.02 16.34 -2.63
C LYS A 103 3.47 15.86 -1.29
N ARG A 104 2.31 15.21 -1.27
CA ARG A 104 1.72 14.68 -0.03
C ARG A 104 2.59 13.58 0.59
N ILE A 105 3.19 12.73 -0.24
CA ILE A 105 4.11 11.68 0.21
C ILE A 105 5.39 12.30 0.78
N GLU A 106 5.95 13.31 0.11
CA GLU A 106 7.15 14.02 0.53
C GLU A 106 6.93 14.77 1.85
N GLU A 107 5.84 15.52 1.97
CA GLU A 107 5.45 16.19 3.22
C GLU A 107 5.25 15.18 4.36
N GLY A 108 4.61 14.04 4.07
CA GLY A 108 4.42 12.96 5.04
C GLY A 108 5.75 12.37 5.51
N LEU A 109 6.69 12.12 4.58
CA LEU A 109 8.01 11.61 4.90
C LEU A 109 8.83 12.64 5.71
N GLY A 110 8.74 13.92 5.36
CA GLY A 110 9.35 15.01 6.10
C GLY A 110 8.82 15.12 7.54
N GLN A 111 7.51 14.97 7.73
CA GLN A 111 6.90 14.92 9.07
C GLN A 111 7.41 13.74 9.89
N VAL A 112 7.55 12.56 9.28
CA VAL A 112 8.11 11.37 9.95
C VAL A 112 9.57 11.63 10.36
N GLN A 113 10.39 12.18 9.46
CA GLN A 113 11.79 12.51 9.77
C GLN A 113 11.92 13.54 10.89
N ALA A 114 11.09 14.60 10.88
CA ALA A 114 11.07 15.61 11.93
C ALA A 114 10.67 14.99 13.29
N ALA A 115 9.67 14.10 13.30
CA ALA A 115 9.24 13.40 14.51
C ALA A 115 10.35 12.46 15.05
N LEU A 116 11.06 11.76 14.17
CA LEU A 116 12.22 10.93 14.55
C LEU A 116 13.37 11.79 15.09
N GLY A 117 13.69 12.93 14.47
CA GLY A 117 14.72 13.86 14.96
C GLY A 117 14.40 14.44 16.34
N ALA A 118 13.12 14.66 16.64
CA ALA A 118 12.68 15.12 17.95
C ALA A 118 12.69 14.02 19.04
N PHE A 119 12.88 12.75 18.66
CA PHE A 119 12.92 11.60 19.55
C PHE A 119 14.38 11.25 19.94
N PRO A 120 14.81 11.50 21.20
CA PRO A 120 16.22 11.37 21.58
C PRO A 120 16.84 9.99 21.34
N LEU A 121 16.07 8.91 21.50
CA LEU A 121 16.56 7.55 21.31
C LEU A 121 16.88 7.24 19.84
N ALA A 122 16.20 7.91 18.89
CA ALA A 122 16.53 7.76 17.47
C ALA A 122 17.91 8.36 17.16
N VAL A 123 18.18 9.55 17.70
CA VAL A 123 19.48 10.23 17.59
C VAL A 123 20.58 9.42 18.25
N GLU A 124 20.32 8.85 19.43
CA GLU A 124 21.26 7.96 20.11
C GLU A 124 21.59 6.72 19.28
N THR A 125 20.57 6.05 18.74
CA THR A 125 20.75 4.87 17.88
C THR A 125 21.58 5.21 16.64
N LEU A 126 21.34 6.37 16.02
CA LEU A 126 22.09 6.82 14.85
C LEU A 126 23.57 7.06 15.19
N LEU A 127 23.86 7.68 16.33
CA LEU A 127 25.22 7.92 16.79
C LEU A 127 25.94 6.61 17.14
N GLU A 128 25.25 5.66 17.80
CA GLU A 128 25.77 4.31 18.08
C GLU A 128 26.11 3.56 16.79
N ASP A 129 25.24 3.63 15.78
CA ASP A 129 25.47 3.02 14.48
C ASP A 129 26.69 3.64 13.79
N TYR A 130 26.87 4.96 13.91
CA TYR A 130 28.06 5.65 13.39
C TYR A 130 29.34 5.27 14.12
N GLU A 131 29.30 5.05 15.44
CA GLU A 131 30.43 4.48 16.19
C GLU A 131 30.76 3.06 15.71
N GLN A 132 29.76 2.22 15.47
CA GLN A 132 29.96 0.88 14.89
C GLN A 132 30.59 0.93 13.49
N HIS A 133 30.27 1.95 12.69
CA HIS A 133 30.94 2.18 11.41
C HIS A 133 32.41 2.54 11.59
N LYS A 134 32.76 3.42 12.54
CA LYS A 134 34.15 3.75 12.87
C LYS A 134 34.95 2.53 13.34
N GLU A 135 34.29 1.59 14.02
CA GLU A 135 34.86 0.30 14.42
C GLU A 135 34.95 -0.73 13.28
N GLY A 136 34.43 -0.41 12.09
CA GLY A 136 34.43 -1.29 10.92
C GLY A 136 33.34 -2.38 10.93
N LYS A 137 32.35 -2.29 11.84
CA LYS A 137 31.26 -3.27 11.97
C LYS A 137 30.07 -3.01 11.05
N LYS A 138 29.89 -1.75 10.61
CA LYS A 138 28.82 -1.31 9.70
C LYS A 138 29.38 -0.50 8.53
N ARG A 139 28.73 -0.57 7.37
CA ARG A 139 29.07 0.29 6.23
C ARG A 139 28.42 1.67 6.37
N LEU A 140 29.05 2.71 5.84
CA LEU A 140 28.51 4.08 5.90
C LEU A 140 27.13 4.19 5.23
N ALA A 141 26.95 3.47 4.11
CA ALA A 141 25.69 3.41 3.36
C ALA A 141 24.52 2.78 4.15
N GLU A 142 24.79 2.03 5.22
CA GLU A 142 23.74 1.51 6.13
C GLU A 142 23.25 2.59 7.11
N ILE A 143 23.93 3.74 7.17
CA ILE A 143 23.70 4.80 8.14
C ILE A 143 23.19 6.07 7.44
N VAL A 144 23.90 6.52 6.41
CA VAL A 144 23.56 7.73 5.63
C VAL A 144 23.75 7.44 4.15
N VAL A 145 22.71 7.72 3.35
CA VAL A 145 22.74 7.58 1.89
C VAL A 145 23.08 8.92 1.21
N GLY A 146 22.76 10.03 1.86
CA GLY A 146 22.95 11.37 1.31
C GLY A 146 22.50 12.46 2.28
N PHE A 147 22.31 13.65 1.75
CA PHE A 147 21.90 14.83 2.51
C PHE A 147 20.75 15.53 1.80
N ASN A 148 19.64 15.79 2.49
CA ASN A 148 18.43 16.36 1.90
C ASN A 148 18.59 17.84 1.53
N ASP A 149 19.50 18.56 2.20
CA ASP A 149 19.80 19.99 1.99
C ASP A 149 20.84 20.24 0.89
N LEU A 150 21.54 19.19 0.44
CA LEU A 150 22.49 19.26 -0.68
C LEU A 150 21.92 18.68 -1.98
N ILE A 151 20.66 18.22 -1.96
CA ILE A 151 19.95 17.91 -3.19
C ILE A 151 19.70 19.27 -3.86
N GLU A 152 20.49 19.58 -4.88
CA GLU A 152 20.14 20.65 -5.82
C GLU A 152 18.71 20.36 -6.26
N GLU A 153 17.77 21.27 -5.98
CA GLU A 153 16.47 21.27 -6.64
C GLU A 153 16.77 21.44 -8.13
N GLU A 154 17.03 20.35 -8.85
CA GLU A 154 17.02 20.38 -10.30
C GLU A 154 15.63 20.87 -10.70
N PRO A 155 15.51 22.07 -11.29
CA PRO A 155 14.22 22.50 -11.78
C PRO A 155 13.78 21.46 -12.81
N ALA A 156 12.65 20.81 -12.55
CA ALA A 156 12.07 19.84 -13.46
C ALA A 156 12.12 20.43 -14.88
N PRO A 157 12.78 19.76 -15.86
CA PRO A 157 12.89 20.32 -17.19
C PRO A 157 11.46 20.57 -17.72
N PRO A 158 11.20 21.72 -18.36
CA PRO A 158 9.91 21.93 -19.00
C PRO A 158 9.82 20.91 -20.14
N VAL A 159 9.06 19.84 -19.92
CA VAL A 159 8.79 18.85 -20.97
C VAL A 159 7.96 19.57 -22.02
N ALA A 160 8.59 19.87 -23.15
CA ALA A 160 7.93 20.39 -24.32
C ALA A 160 6.85 19.40 -24.74
N VAL A 161 5.60 19.86 -24.76
CA VAL A 161 4.51 19.18 -25.45
C VAL A 161 4.84 19.18 -26.94
N SER A 162 5.31 18.05 -27.45
CA SER A 162 5.23 17.76 -28.88
C SER A 162 3.88 17.14 -29.14
N ASP A 163 2.93 17.96 -29.58
CA ASP A 163 1.82 17.52 -30.40
C ASP A 163 2.41 16.85 -31.66
N ASP A 164 2.19 15.55 -31.84
CA ASP A 164 2.11 14.98 -33.19
C ASP A 164 1.23 13.73 -33.17
N ASP A 165 -0.05 13.95 -33.49
CA ASP A 165 -0.95 12.95 -34.04
C ASP A 165 -0.55 12.75 -35.52
N SER A 166 0.09 11.63 -35.86
CA SER A 166 -0.19 10.97 -37.15
C SER A 166 0.17 9.50 -37.13
N ALA A 167 -0.85 8.67 -37.27
CA ALA A 167 -0.75 7.26 -37.57
C ALA A 167 -0.33 7.05 -39.03
N THR A 168 0.61 6.14 -39.28
CA THR A 168 0.56 5.23 -40.45
C THR A 168 1.28 3.91 -40.16
N ASP A 169 0.67 2.89 -40.72
CA ASP A 169 0.78 1.44 -40.58
C ASP A 169 1.98 0.79 -41.33
N ALA A 170 2.20 -0.49 -40.99
CA ALA A 170 2.73 -1.60 -41.81
C ALA A 170 4.24 -1.99 -41.82
N ASP A 171 4.45 -3.16 -41.21
CA ASP A 171 5.16 -4.37 -41.71
C ASP A 171 6.70 -4.55 -41.60
N ALA A 172 7.03 -5.50 -40.70
CA ALA A 172 7.68 -6.81 -40.95
C ALA A 172 9.22 -6.99 -41.05
N ASP A 173 9.64 -8.01 -40.29
CA ASP A 173 10.72 -9.00 -40.45
C ASP A 173 12.12 -8.79 -39.81
N GLU A 174 12.29 -9.56 -38.73
CA GLU A 174 13.30 -10.60 -38.45
C GLU A 174 14.82 -10.31 -38.37
N ASP A 175 15.33 -10.68 -37.20
CA ASP A 175 16.53 -11.48 -36.90
C ASP A 175 17.92 -10.85 -36.57
N ASP A 176 18.43 -11.42 -35.46
CA ASP A 176 19.81 -11.81 -35.14
C ASP A 176 20.72 -10.86 -34.32
N ASP A 177 20.70 -11.12 -33.01
CA ASP A 177 21.81 -11.52 -32.13
C ASP A 177 23.12 -10.71 -31.98
N GLU A 178 23.51 -10.65 -30.69
CA GLU A 178 24.85 -10.41 -30.11
C GLU A 178 25.46 -8.99 -30.17
N ASP A 179 25.35 -8.26 -29.06
CA ASP A 179 26.57 -7.86 -28.33
C ASP A 179 26.25 -7.50 -26.85
N VAL A 180 26.56 -8.45 -25.98
CA VAL A 180 26.66 -8.25 -24.53
C VAL A 180 28.07 -7.77 -24.26
N ASP A 181 28.30 -6.46 -24.31
CA ASP A 181 29.56 -5.88 -23.83
C ASP A 181 29.32 -5.09 -22.54
N THR A 182 29.52 -5.81 -21.44
CA THR A 182 29.99 -5.31 -20.16
C THR A 182 31.16 -4.35 -20.35
N ALA A 183 30.89 -3.05 -20.30
CA ALA A 183 31.90 -2.04 -20.02
C ALA A 183 31.57 -1.36 -18.69
N GLU A 184 32.32 -1.77 -17.67
CA GLU A 184 32.46 -1.09 -16.39
C GLU A 184 32.80 0.39 -16.62
N GLU A 185 31.82 1.28 -16.43
CA GLU A 185 32.09 2.69 -16.13
C GLU A 185 31.84 2.92 -14.64
N ASP A 186 32.93 2.73 -13.90
CA ASP A 186 33.29 3.42 -12.67
C ASP A 186 32.13 3.71 -11.70
N ALA A 187 31.76 2.69 -10.94
CA ALA A 187 31.06 2.87 -9.67
C ALA A 187 32.02 3.59 -8.68
N GLY A 188 32.18 4.90 -8.88
CA GLY A 188 32.70 5.82 -7.87
C GLY A 188 31.96 5.60 -6.54
N PRO A 189 32.58 5.96 -5.40
CA PRO A 189 32.14 5.55 -4.08
C PRO A 189 30.66 5.90 -3.91
N THR A 190 29.80 4.89 -3.96
CA THR A 190 28.34 5.05 -3.98
C THR A 190 27.87 5.32 -2.55
N GLY A 191 28.27 6.47 -2.02
CA GLY A 191 28.03 6.89 -0.65
C GLY A 191 28.35 8.37 -0.47
N PRO A 192 27.69 9.04 0.48
CA PRO A 192 27.95 10.44 0.78
C PRO A 192 29.42 10.63 1.18
N ASP A 193 29.98 11.81 0.90
CA ASP A 193 31.36 12.17 1.27
C ASP A 193 31.60 11.84 2.77
N PRO A 194 32.49 10.88 3.09
CA PRO A 194 32.75 10.48 4.46
C PRO A 194 33.19 11.63 5.37
N ALA A 195 33.88 12.63 4.81
CA ALA A 195 34.32 13.80 5.57
C ALA A 195 33.12 14.66 6.00
N GLU A 196 32.15 14.84 5.10
CA GLU A 196 30.92 15.59 5.40
C GLU A 196 30.02 14.83 6.38
N VAL A 197 29.85 13.51 6.21
CA VAL A 197 29.12 12.70 7.19
C VAL A 197 29.77 12.81 8.56
N ALA A 198 31.10 12.74 8.64
CA ALA A 198 31.82 12.87 9.91
C ALA A 198 31.58 14.23 10.57
N ARG A 199 31.61 15.32 9.79
CA ARG A 199 31.35 16.68 10.28
C ARG A 199 29.94 16.80 10.87
N ARG A 200 28.92 16.32 10.16
CA ARG A 200 27.52 16.39 10.62
C ARG A 200 27.26 15.48 11.82
N MET A 201 27.86 14.29 11.84
CA MET A 201 27.78 13.40 12.99
C MET A 201 28.46 13.99 14.23
N GLU A 202 29.56 14.72 14.07
CA GLU A 202 30.20 15.45 15.17
C GLU A 202 29.29 16.56 15.71
N VAL A 203 28.70 17.37 14.83
CA VAL A 203 27.71 18.39 15.22
C VAL A 203 26.56 17.75 15.99
N LEU A 204 25.97 16.68 15.45
CA LEU A 204 24.87 15.94 16.07
C LEU A 204 25.27 15.38 17.44
N ALA A 205 26.46 14.80 17.56
CA ALA A 205 26.98 14.28 18.82
C ALA A 205 27.18 15.39 19.87
N THR A 206 27.69 16.56 19.45
CA THR A 206 27.91 17.70 20.36
C THR A 206 26.59 18.27 20.87
N GLU A 207 25.60 18.44 20.01
CA GLU A 207 24.26 18.91 20.41
C GLU A 207 23.55 17.87 21.29
N TYR A 208 23.66 16.58 20.95
CA TYR A 208 23.11 15.51 21.78
C TYR A 208 23.75 15.46 23.18
N ALA A 209 25.06 15.68 23.29
CA ALA A 209 25.75 15.78 24.58
C ALA A 209 25.31 17.00 25.41
N LYS A 210 25.06 18.15 24.76
CA LYS A 210 24.49 19.34 25.42
C LYS A 210 23.07 19.03 25.91
N PHE A 211 22.24 18.39 25.08
CA PHE A 211 20.90 17.94 25.43
C PHE A 211 20.91 17.03 26.65
N LYS A 212 21.73 15.97 26.68
CA LYS A 212 21.84 15.05 27.83
C LYS A 212 22.15 15.80 29.13
N LYS A 213 23.11 16.74 29.09
CA LYS A 213 23.49 17.55 30.27
C LYS A 213 22.36 18.51 30.71
N ALA A 214 21.69 19.16 29.77
CA ALA A 214 20.60 20.09 30.06
C ALA A 214 19.35 19.37 30.59
N HIS A 215 19.01 18.22 30.00
CA HIS A 215 17.91 17.37 30.41
C HIS A 215 18.13 16.83 31.83
N ALA A 216 19.34 16.37 32.15
CA ALA A 216 19.67 15.88 33.49
C ALA A 216 19.56 16.97 34.59
N LYS A 217 19.79 18.24 34.24
CA LYS A 217 19.73 19.36 35.20
C LYS A 217 18.34 19.97 35.36
N ASN A 218 17.62 20.14 34.26
CA ASN A 218 16.42 20.98 34.22
C ASN A 218 15.12 20.19 33.93
N GLY A 219 15.21 18.91 33.57
CA GLY A 219 14.07 18.09 33.18
C GLY A 219 13.59 18.33 31.74
N ALA A 220 12.59 17.55 31.32
CA ALA A 220 12.15 17.48 29.93
C ALA A 220 11.44 18.75 29.42
N GLU A 221 10.70 19.45 30.28
CA GLU A 221 9.85 20.59 29.90
C GLU A 221 10.57 21.95 29.89
N HIS A 222 11.83 21.98 30.32
CA HIS A 222 12.57 23.24 30.38
C HIS A 222 12.84 23.78 28.97
N LYS A 223 12.61 25.08 28.74
CA LYS A 223 12.73 25.73 27.41
C LYS A 223 14.06 25.46 26.71
N LEU A 224 15.17 25.40 27.47
CA LEU A 224 16.49 25.06 26.93
C LEU A 224 16.54 23.65 26.33
N VAL A 225 15.88 22.69 26.98
CA VAL A 225 15.85 21.28 26.55
C VAL A 225 14.99 21.14 25.30
N THR A 226 13.83 21.82 25.26
CA THR A 226 13.00 21.89 24.05
C THR A 226 13.76 22.52 22.89
N LYS A 227 14.50 23.61 23.12
CA LYS A 227 15.33 24.24 22.10
C LYS A 227 16.39 23.27 21.57
N LEU A 228 17.17 22.64 22.44
CA LEU A 228 18.19 21.67 22.03
C LEU A 228 17.61 20.48 21.26
N ARG A 229 16.39 20.02 21.60
CA ARG A 229 15.70 18.97 20.83
C ARG A 229 15.35 19.44 19.41
N ASN A 230 14.91 20.69 19.26
CA ASN A 230 14.63 21.26 17.95
C ASN A 230 15.92 21.43 17.13
N ASP A 231 16.98 21.97 17.74
CA ASP A 231 18.29 22.14 17.09
C ASP A 231 18.85 20.77 16.62
N ILE A 232 18.68 19.71 17.42
CA ILE A 232 19.04 18.34 17.03
C ILE A 232 18.16 17.84 15.87
N ALA A 233 16.84 18.08 15.92
CA ALA A 233 15.91 17.64 14.89
C ALA A 233 16.20 18.33 13.54
N GLU A 234 16.57 19.61 13.53
CA GLU A 234 16.97 20.33 12.32
C GLU A 234 18.17 19.66 11.64
N VAL A 235 19.22 19.34 12.41
CA VAL A 235 20.38 18.61 11.88
C VAL A 235 19.97 17.21 11.39
N PHE A 236 19.12 16.51 12.13
CA PHE A 236 18.67 15.16 11.80
C PHE A 236 17.91 15.10 10.46
N VAL A 237 17.04 16.08 10.20
CA VAL A 237 16.26 16.15 8.95
C VAL A 237 17.14 16.41 7.72
N THR A 238 18.32 17.02 7.90
CA THR A 238 19.28 17.17 6.79
C THR A 238 19.88 15.84 6.33
N LEU A 239 19.85 14.79 7.16
CA LEU A 239 20.44 13.49 6.85
C LEU A 239 19.43 12.63 6.09
N LYS A 240 19.83 12.13 4.91
CA LYS A 240 19.05 11.14 4.17
C LYS A 240 19.39 9.74 4.67
N LEU A 241 18.51 9.21 5.52
CA LEU A 241 18.65 7.88 6.10
C LEU A 241 18.17 6.78 5.14
N PRO A 242 18.81 5.59 5.14
CA PRO A 242 18.27 4.43 4.44
C PRO A 242 16.90 4.01 4.99
N LEU A 243 16.03 3.45 4.13
CA LEU A 243 14.72 2.94 4.55
C LEU A 243 14.82 1.87 5.66
N PRO A 244 15.74 0.88 5.60
CA PRO A 244 15.86 -0.12 6.65
C PRO A 244 16.18 0.48 8.02
N LEU A 245 17.05 1.50 8.07
CA LEU A 245 17.36 2.21 9.30
C LEU A 245 16.15 3.00 9.80
N THR A 246 15.46 3.71 8.90
CA THR A 246 14.24 4.46 9.21
C THR A 246 13.18 3.56 9.84
N ASP A 247 12.94 2.36 9.30
CA ASP A 247 11.99 1.40 9.84
C ASP A 247 12.35 0.93 11.25
N VAL A 248 13.65 0.69 11.51
CA VAL A 248 14.14 0.33 12.86
C VAL A 248 13.87 1.47 13.85
N LEU A 249 14.14 2.72 13.46
CA LEU A 249 13.89 3.89 14.32
C LEU A 249 12.39 4.08 14.58
N VAL A 250 11.54 3.95 13.55
CA VAL A 250 10.08 4.03 13.69
C VAL A 250 9.56 2.93 14.60
N ARG A 251 10.06 1.70 14.48
CA ARG A 251 9.68 0.58 15.36
C ARG A 251 10.05 0.89 16.81
N LYS A 252 11.28 1.33 17.09
CA LYS A 252 11.72 1.73 18.44
C LYS A 252 10.81 2.81 19.04
N LEU A 253 10.41 3.82 18.25
CA LEU A 253 9.48 4.86 18.69
C LEU A 253 8.09 4.27 19.02
N ARG A 254 7.54 3.44 18.13
CA ARG A 254 6.24 2.77 18.33
C ARG A 254 6.24 1.89 19.57
N ASP A 255 7.30 1.12 19.79
CA ASP A 255 7.45 0.23 20.94
C ASP A 255 7.51 1.03 22.25
N THR A 256 8.27 2.14 22.26
CA THR A 256 8.34 3.04 23.42
C THR A 256 6.98 3.65 23.74
N MET A 257 6.26 4.13 22.72
CA MET A 257 4.90 4.67 22.87
C MET A 257 3.89 3.60 23.34
N ALA A 258 4.03 2.37 22.84
CA ALA A 258 3.19 1.25 23.27
C ALA A 258 3.41 0.92 24.75
N GLN A 259 4.67 0.89 25.21
CA GLN A 259 5.00 0.68 26.63
C GLN A 259 4.40 1.79 27.52
N VAL A 260 4.52 3.06 27.12
CA VAL A 260 3.91 4.18 27.86
C VAL A 260 2.39 4.00 27.95
N LYS A 261 1.72 3.73 26.83
CA LYS A 261 0.26 3.49 26.80
C LYS A 261 -0.15 2.27 27.63
N ASP A 262 0.67 1.22 27.68
CA ASP A 262 0.42 0.05 28.53
C ASP A 262 0.47 0.42 30.00
N HIS A 263 1.46 1.21 30.40
CA HIS A 263 1.55 1.72 31.77
C HIS A 263 0.37 2.64 32.09
N GLU A 264 -0.02 3.56 31.20
CA GLU A 264 -1.18 4.43 31.37
C GLU A 264 -2.47 3.61 31.54
N ARG A 265 -2.70 2.61 30.68
CA ARG A 265 -3.85 1.70 30.76
C ARG A 265 -3.89 0.95 32.08
N ARG A 266 -2.74 0.44 32.55
CA ARG A 266 -2.64 -0.26 33.83
C ARG A 266 -2.91 0.66 35.02
N VAL A 267 -2.34 1.87 35.03
CA VAL A 267 -2.56 2.87 36.08
C VAL A 267 -4.03 3.28 36.11
N LEU A 268 -4.63 3.56 34.95
CA LEU A 268 -6.05 3.88 34.83
C LEU A 268 -6.92 2.74 35.36
N HIS A 269 -6.61 1.48 35.03
CA HIS A 269 -7.34 0.32 35.53
C HIS A 269 -7.23 0.21 37.06
N LEU A 270 -6.03 0.35 37.64
CA LEU A 270 -5.84 0.31 39.09
C LEU A 270 -6.60 1.44 39.79
N ALA A 271 -6.55 2.66 39.28
CA ALA A 271 -7.26 3.80 39.87
C ALA A 271 -8.79 3.61 39.80
N THR A 272 -9.32 3.24 38.63
CA THR A 272 -10.76 3.20 38.40
C THR A 272 -11.44 1.92 38.90
N HIS A 273 -10.81 0.75 38.72
CA HIS A 273 -11.42 -0.53 39.05
C HIS A 273 -11.05 -1.00 40.45
N VAL A 274 -9.79 -0.85 40.86
CA VAL A 274 -9.33 -1.33 42.17
C VAL A 274 -9.58 -0.29 43.26
N ALA A 275 -9.12 0.94 43.06
CA ALA A 275 -9.30 2.03 44.03
C ALA A 275 -10.68 2.72 43.92
N ARG A 276 -11.51 2.34 42.94
CA ARG A 276 -12.86 2.88 42.70
C ARG A 276 -12.90 4.41 42.52
N MET A 277 -11.82 5.00 42.04
CA MET A 277 -11.78 6.42 41.68
C MET A 277 -12.61 6.65 40.40
N PRO A 278 -13.51 7.64 40.35
CA PRO A 278 -14.18 8.01 39.11
C PRO A 278 -13.18 8.41 38.02
N ARG A 279 -13.37 7.89 36.80
CA ARG A 279 -12.46 8.18 35.66
C ARG A 279 -12.27 9.67 35.39
N LYS A 280 -13.32 10.48 35.58
CA LYS A 280 -13.24 11.94 35.41
C LYS A 280 -12.27 12.60 36.40
N ASP A 281 -12.22 12.10 37.63
CA ASP A 281 -11.34 12.63 38.66
C ASP A 281 -9.89 12.22 38.40
N PHE A 282 -9.66 10.98 37.93
CA PHE A 282 -8.34 10.51 37.51
C PHE A 282 -7.76 11.37 36.39
N ILE A 283 -8.53 11.61 35.33
CA ILE A 283 -8.11 12.45 34.19
C ILE A 283 -7.90 13.91 34.60
N ARG A 284 -8.59 14.40 35.65
CA ARG A 284 -8.38 15.76 36.14
C ARG A 284 -7.08 15.91 36.95
N SER A 285 -6.65 14.83 37.62
CA SER A 285 -5.45 14.81 38.46
C SER A 285 -4.15 14.50 37.70
N TRP A 286 -4.25 14.06 36.45
CA TRP A 286 -3.16 13.57 35.61
C TRP A 286 -3.09 14.39 34.32
#